data_AF-A0A7Y5PYU3-F1
#
_entry.id   AF-A0A7Y5PYU3-F1
#
_cell.length_a   1.000
_cell.length_b   1.000
_cell.length_c   1.000
_cell.angle_alpha   90.00
_cell.angle_beta   90.00
_cell.angle_gamma   90.00
#
_symmetry.space_group_name_H-M   'P 1'
#
loop_
_entity.id
_entity.type
_entity.pdbx_description
1 polymer ?
#
loop_
_entity_poly.entity_id
_entity_poly.type
_entity_poly.pdbx_seq_one_letter_code
_entity_poly.pdbx_strand_id
1 'polypeptide(L)'
;MAACTNCGAELETPLACGACGKLFESERELTPFETLGLAPTFELDARELRRRLLRASRLVHPDFHGGSDASAREAAERASA
;
A
#
# COMPACT_ATOMS: atom_id res chain seq x y z
N MET A 1 -5.44 -12.67 2.07
CA MET A 1 -5.40 -11.22 1.73
C MET A 1 -6.82 -10.78 1.36
N ALA A 2 -7.14 -9.49 1.54
CA ALA A 2 -8.47 -8.96 1.27
C ALA A 2 -8.62 -8.56 -0.21
N ALA A 3 -9.87 -8.50 -0.68
CA ALA A 3 -10.20 -7.95 -2.00
C ALA A 3 -10.47 -6.44 -1.91
N CYS A 4 -10.15 -5.73 -2.98
CA CYS A 4 -10.43 -4.31 -3.11
C CYS A 4 -11.94 -4.05 -3.10
N THR A 5 -12.43 -3.18 -2.20
CA THR A 5 -13.87 -2.82 -2.14
C THR A 5 -14.36 -2.00 -3.32
N ASN A 6 -13.47 -1.54 -4.21
CA ASN A 6 -13.80 -0.74 -5.39
C ASN A 6 -13.81 -1.55 -6.69
N CYS A 7 -12.81 -2.42 -6.91
CA CYS A 7 -12.68 -3.18 -8.16
C CYS A 7 -12.64 -4.71 -7.97
N GLY A 8 -12.65 -5.22 -6.73
CA GLY A 8 -12.63 -6.65 -6.44
C GLY A 8 -11.26 -7.34 -6.61
N ALA A 9 -10.23 -6.63 -7.07
CA ALA A 9 -8.88 -7.21 -7.23
C ALA A 9 -8.26 -7.59 -5.87
N GLU A 10 -7.44 -8.64 -5.86
CA GLU A 10 -6.67 -9.02 -4.67
C GLU A 10 -5.65 -7.92 -4.31
N LEU A 11 -5.60 -7.56 -3.03
CA LEU A 11 -4.71 -6.52 -2.54
C LEU A 11 -3.34 -7.09 -2.16
N GLU A 12 -2.27 -6.58 -2.78
CA GLU A 12 -0.88 -6.87 -2.40
C GLU A 12 -0.49 -6.18 -1.08
N THR A 13 -1.12 -5.04 -0.77
CA THR A 13 -0.94 -4.26 0.46
C THR A 13 -2.29 -3.75 0.96
N PRO A 14 -2.52 -3.65 2.27
CA PRO A 14 -3.75 -3.09 2.82
C PRO A 14 -3.92 -1.59 2.55
N LEU A 15 -2.88 -0.87 2.11
CA LEU A 15 -2.89 0.58 1.94
C LEU A 15 -3.40 1.06 0.58
N ALA A 16 -3.29 0.23 -0.46
CA ALA A 16 -3.64 0.63 -1.81
C ALA A 16 -3.95 -0.56 -2.73
N CYS A 17 -4.85 -0.34 -3.68
CA CYS A 17 -5.11 -1.29 -4.74
C CYS A 17 -4.15 -1.08 -5.92
N GLY A 18 -3.32 -2.08 -6.23
CA GLY A 18 -2.46 -2.07 -7.42
C GLY A 18 -3.18 -2.07 -8.76
N ALA A 19 -4.46 -2.45 -8.80
CA ALA A 19 -5.25 -2.55 -10.02
C ALA A 19 -6.03 -1.27 -10.36
N CYS A 20 -6.70 -0.66 -9.37
CA CYS A 20 -7.51 0.55 -9.58
C CYS A 20 -6.95 1.82 -8.93
N GLY A 21 -5.83 1.73 -8.19
CA GLY A 21 -5.18 2.88 -7.56
C GLY A 21 -5.90 3.43 -6.33
N LYS A 22 -7.02 2.83 -5.90
CA LYS A 22 -7.72 3.27 -4.69
C LYS A 22 -6.82 3.12 -3.46
N LEU A 23 -6.70 4.21 -2.69
CA LEU A 23 -6.05 4.24 -1.39
C LEU A 23 -7.02 3.83 -0.29
N PHE A 24 -6.48 3.23 0.75
CA PHE A 24 -7.20 2.83 1.96
C PHE A 24 -6.48 3.38 3.18
N GLU A 25 -7.26 3.79 4.16
CA GLU A 25 -6.75 4.13 5.48
C GLU A 25 -6.80 2.89 6.36
N SER A 26 -5.74 2.69 7.14
CA SER A 26 -5.72 1.68 8.19
C SER A 26 -6.15 2.32 9.49
N GLU A 27 -7.16 1.74 10.14
CA GLU A 27 -7.65 2.17 11.46
C GLU A 27 -6.69 1.81 12.60
N ARG A 28 -5.72 0.93 12.32
CA ARG A 28 -4.66 0.52 13.25
C ARG A 28 -3.28 0.70 12.65
N GLU A 29 -2.28 0.74 13.50
CA GLU A 29 -0.88 0.65 13.08
C GLU A 29 -0.62 -0.74 12.46
N LEU A 30 0.00 -0.73 11.28
CA LEU A 30 0.37 -1.93 10.55
C LEU A 30 1.83 -2.26 10.81
N THR A 31 2.14 -3.54 10.98
CA THR A 31 3.53 -3.97 11.03
C THR A 31 4.18 -3.84 9.64
N PRO A 32 5.52 -3.70 9.55
CA PRO A 32 6.21 -3.63 8.26
C PRO A 32 5.91 -4.82 7.32
N PHE A 33 5.74 -6.01 7.90
CA PHE A 33 5.37 -7.21 7.16
C PHE A 33 3.96 -7.09 6.56
N GLU A 34 2.98 -6.65 7.35
CA GLU A 34 1.61 -6.44 6.90
C GLU A 34 1.51 -5.36 5.82
N THR A 35 2.23 -4.24 6.01
CA THR A 35 2.28 -3.13 5.05
C THR A 35 2.78 -3.59 3.68
N LEU A 36 3.76 -4.49 3.64
CA LEU A 36 4.34 -5.04 2.40
C LEU A 36 3.70 -6.37 1.97
N GLY A 37 2.64 -6.83 2.65
CA GLY A 37 1.96 -8.10 2.37
C GLY A 37 2.85 -9.34 2.53
N LEU A 38 3.92 -9.25 3.32
CA LEU A 38 4.89 -10.31 3.55
C LEU A 38 4.51 -11.14 4.78
N ALA A 39 4.86 -12.43 4.76
CA ALA A 39 4.76 -13.27 5.95
C ALA A 39 5.84 -12.85 6.97
N PRO A 40 5.54 -12.83 8.28
CA PRO A 40 6.55 -12.59 9.31
C PRO A 40 7.58 -13.73 9.32
N THR A 41 8.82 -13.42 8.93
CA THR A 41 9.94 -14.37 8.92
C THR A 41 11.24 -13.63 9.15
N PHE A 42 12.22 -14.32 9.72
CA PHE A 42 13.58 -13.80 9.86
C PHE A 42 14.33 -13.81 8.53
N GLU A 43 14.17 -14.88 7.74
CA GLU A 43 14.81 -15.00 6.43
C GLU A 43 14.00 -14.26 5.38
N LEU A 44 14.49 -13.08 4.98
CA LEU A 44 13.89 -12.25 3.95
C LEU A 44 14.70 -12.26 2.67
N ASP A 45 14.02 -12.49 1.54
CA ASP A 45 14.60 -12.22 0.22
C ASP A 45 14.64 -10.70 -0.01
N ALA A 46 15.83 -10.12 0.07
CA ALA A 46 16.05 -8.69 -0.12
C ALA A 46 15.61 -8.19 -1.51
N ARG A 47 15.67 -9.03 -2.55
CA ARG A 47 15.20 -8.65 -3.89
C ARG A 47 13.69 -8.55 -3.92
N GLU A 48 13.01 -9.52 -3.32
CA GLU A 48 11.55 -9.49 -3.21
C GLU A 48 11.07 -8.32 -2.36
N LEU A 49 11.71 -8.10 -1.20
CA LEU A 49 11.42 -6.95 -0.33
C LEU A 49 11.51 -5.64 -1.11
N ARG A 50 12.59 -5.44 -1.88
CA ARG A 50 12.78 -4.24 -2.69
C ARG A 50 11.71 -4.09 -3.78
N ARG A 51 11.32 -5.18 -4.45
CA ARG A 51 10.25 -5.16 -5.47
C ARG A 51 8.94 -4.69 -4.86
N ARG A 52 8.58 -5.21 -3.68
CA ARG A 52 7.34 -4.84 -2.99
C ARG A 52 7.36 -3.41 -2.48
N LEU A 53 8.47 -2.97 -1.89
CA LEU A 53 8.64 -1.58 -1.47
C LEU A 53 8.42 -0.62 -2.65
N LEU A 54 9.10 -0.85 -3.78
CA LEU A 54 8.98 0.03 -4.95
C LEU A 54 7.56 0.06 -5.52
N ARG A 55 6.85 -1.08 -5.49
CA ARG A 55 5.43 -1.14 -5.90
C ARG A 55 4.56 -0.34 -4.93
N ALA A 56 4.67 -0.60 -3.63
CA ALA A 56 3.89 0.08 -2.60
C ALA A 56 4.12 1.60 -2.65
N SER A 57 5.38 2.06 -2.71
CA SER A 57 5.72 3.47 -2.82
C SER A 57 5.06 4.14 -4.04
N ARG A 58 5.06 3.50 -5.21
CA ARG A 58 4.37 4.07 -6.39
C ARG A 58 2.86 4.19 -6.21
N LEU A 59 2.26 3.33 -5.41
CA LEU A 59 0.81 3.35 -5.18
C LEU A 59 0.42 4.39 -4.15
N VAL A 60 1.25 4.62 -3.12
CA VAL A 60 0.89 5.48 -1.99
C VAL A 60 1.56 6.85 -2.00
N HIS A 61 2.60 7.09 -2.80
CA HIS A 61 3.35 8.33 -2.73
C HIS A 61 2.52 9.54 -3.21
N PRO A 62 2.49 10.64 -2.45
CA PRO A 62 1.61 11.79 -2.70
C PRO A 62 1.85 12.46 -4.06
N ASP A 63 3.07 12.40 -4.61
CA ASP A 63 3.37 12.88 -5.97
C ASP A 63 2.49 12.24 -7.06
N PHE A 64 2.02 11.00 -6.87
CA PHE A 64 1.10 10.35 -7.83
C PHE A 64 -0.37 10.71 -7.58
N HIS A 65 -0.67 11.40 -6.48
CA HIS A 65 -2.01 11.80 -6.06
C HIS A 65 -2.18 13.32 -5.99
N GLY A 66 -1.27 14.09 -6.60
CA GLY A 66 -1.30 15.56 -6.58
C GLY A 66 -2.55 16.19 -7.23
N GLY A 67 -3.28 15.44 -8.07
CA GLY A 67 -4.56 15.85 -8.66
C GLY A 67 -5.79 15.18 -8.03
N SER A 68 -5.60 14.35 -7.01
CA SER A 68 -6.68 13.62 -6.34
C SER A 68 -7.36 14.47 -5.26
N ASP A 69 -8.56 14.07 -4.86
CA ASP A 69 -9.35 14.71 -3.82
C ASP A 69 -8.56 14.82 -2.49
N ALA A 70 -8.91 15.81 -1.65
CA ALA A 70 -8.19 16.09 -0.41
C ALA A 70 -8.02 14.86 0.51
N SER A 71 -9.03 13.98 0.58
CA SER A 71 -8.98 12.75 1.37
C SER A 71 -7.97 11.73 0.83
N ALA A 72 -7.85 11.60 -0.50
CA ALA A 72 -6.87 10.71 -1.12
C ALA A 72 -5.44 11.22 -0.89
N ARG A 73 -5.25 12.54 -0.91
CA ARG A 73 -3.95 13.15 -0.64
C ARG A 73 -3.51 12.96 0.82
N GLU A 74 -4.41 13.17 1.79
CA GLU A 74 -4.10 12.91 3.20
C GLU A 74 -3.77 11.44 3.47
N ALA A 75 -4.50 10.50 2.85
CA ALA A 75 -4.20 9.08 2.96
C ALA A 75 -2.82 8.73 2.36
N ALA A 76 -2.45 9.34 1.23
CA ALA A 76 -1.14 9.17 0.60
C ALA A 76 0.01 9.68 1.50
N GLU A 77 -0.15 10.87 2.08
CA GLU A 77 0.84 11.45 3.00
C GLU A 77 1.03 10.58 4.25
N ARG A 78 -0.06 10.11 4.88
CA ARG A 78 0.02 9.19 6.04
C ARG A 78 0.67 7.84 5.71
N ALA A 79 0.46 7.34 4.49
CA ALA A 79 0.99 6.05 4.07
C ALA A 79 2.48 6.09 3.66
N SER A 80 3.05 7.29 3.47
CA SER A 80 4.44 7.48 3.02
C SER A 80 5.37 8.12 4.05
N ALA A 81 4.83 8.67 5.15
CA ALA A 81 5.58 9.17 6.30
C ALA A 81 6.16 8.03 7.15
#